data_AF-A0A2M8P449-F1
#
_entry.id   AF-A0A2M8P449-F1
#
_cell.length_a   1.000
_cell.length_b   1.000
_cell.length_c   1.000
_cell.angle_alpha   90.00
_cell.angle_beta   90.00
_cell.angle_gamma   90.00
#
_symmetry.space_group_name_H-M   'P 1'
#
loop_
_entity.id
_entity.type
_entity.pdbx_description
1 polymer ?
#
loop_
_entity_poly.entity_id
_entity_poly.type
_entity_poly.pdbx_seq_one_letter_code
_entity_poly.pdbx_strand_id
1 'polypeptide(L)'
;MELVIEGVLRAFVLISTFRAEHGLLSTFGVALFEPKDFSGLGRIDQAARTGALQQLHERVLEQTPSNLPVLEWLEAIERLTYFFEAGLRAANAQIGLREAEIGFAVSGFADALSAYAYAALRATTEQHPLPRFSDIYSQWCANSVRLSQTRHVYAHGESVWQVQIVYTVYGRVGLVVQTDQARHYVADGQYTCPAEGFMRRLMEAVAAKISTTQPESASA
;
A
#
# COMPACT_ATOMS: atom_id res chain seq x y z
N MET A 1 12.69 -1.09 -5.83
CA MET A 1 11.21 -1.17 -5.93
C MET A 1 10.87 -1.46 -7.38
N GLU A 2 9.88 -2.31 -7.63
CA GLU A 2 9.39 -2.61 -8.98
C GLU A 2 7.88 -2.38 -9.02
N LEU A 3 7.39 -1.69 -10.05
CA LEU A 3 5.98 -1.34 -10.21
C LEU A 3 5.53 -1.59 -11.64
N VAL A 4 4.28 -2.01 -11.81
CA VAL A 4 3.68 -2.18 -13.14
C VAL A 4 3.18 -0.82 -13.61
N ILE A 5 3.79 -0.28 -14.66
CA ILE A 5 3.36 0.97 -15.32
C ILE A 5 3.03 0.65 -16.76
N GLU A 6 1.81 1.02 -17.18
CA GLU A 6 1.33 0.80 -18.54
C GLU A 6 1.44 -0.69 -18.96
N GLY A 7 1.16 -1.60 -18.01
CA GLY A 7 1.21 -3.05 -18.22
C GLY A 7 2.61 -3.68 -18.20
N VAL A 8 3.67 -2.88 -17.98
CA VAL A 8 5.06 -3.37 -17.97
C VAL A 8 5.66 -3.21 -16.57
N LEU A 9 6.32 -4.26 -16.07
CA LEU A 9 7.09 -4.17 -14.83
C LEU A 9 8.31 -3.27 -15.03
N ARG A 10 8.44 -2.22 -14.21
CA ARG A 10 9.53 -1.24 -14.28
C ARG A 10 10.29 -1.22 -12.97
N ALA A 11 11.61 -1.32 -13.07
CA ALA A 11 12.51 -1.10 -11.93
C ALA A 11 12.68 0.40 -11.68
N PHE A 12 12.57 0.79 -10.42
CA PHE A 12 12.76 2.18 -9.99
C PHE A 12 14.16 2.38 -9.40
N VAL A 13 14.86 3.40 -9.88
CA VAL A 13 16.15 3.84 -9.33
C VAL A 13 15.89 4.73 -8.11
N LEU A 14 16.73 4.64 -7.08
CA LEU A 14 16.60 5.51 -5.90
C LEU A 14 16.81 6.97 -6.29
N ILE A 15 16.00 7.87 -5.73
CA ILE A 15 16.10 9.29 -6.05
C ILE A 15 17.45 9.91 -5.71
N SER A 16 18.13 9.43 -4.67
CA SER A 16 19.50 9.86 -4.34
C SER A 16 20.48 9.52 -5.46
N THR A 17 20.40 8.30 -6.00
CA THR A 17 21.23 7.84 -7.12
C THR A 17 20.92 8.64 -8.37
N PHE A 18 19.64 8.78 -8.73
CA PHE A 18 19.22 9.55 -9.90
C PHE A 18 19.68 11.02 -9.83
N ARG A 19 19.57 11.65 -8.65
CA ARG A 19 20.07 13.02 -8.44
C ARG A 19 21.57 13.13 -8.65
N ALA A 20 22.34 12.18 -8.13
CA ALA A 20 23.80 12.17 -8.26
C ALA A 20 24.23 11.98 -9.71
N GLU A 21 23.61 11.03 -10.43
CA GLU A 21 23.91 10.72 -11.84
C GLU A 21 23.64 11.90 -12.77
N HIS A 22 22.61 12.69 -12.46
CA HIS A 22 22.17 13.82 -13.30
C HIS A 22 22.53 15.20 -12.74
N GLY A 23 23.34 15.28 -11.67
CA GLY A 23 23.73 16.56 -11.08
C GLY A 23 22.55 17.41 -10.57
N LEU A 24 21.49 16.77 -10.08
CA LEU A 24 20.27 17.46 -9.62
C LEU A 24 20.41 17.93 -8.17
N LEU A 25 19.68 18.99 -7.85
CA LEU A 25 19.58 19.48 -6.47
C LEU A 25 18.94 18.44 -5.55
N SER A 26 19.29 18.49 -4.26
CA SER A 26 18.68 17.65 -3.22
C SER A 26 17.18 17.87 -3.05
N THR A 27 16.66 19.00 -3.55
CA THR A 27 15.22 19.33 -3.56
C THR A 27 14.46 18.73 -4.73
N PHE A 28 15.13 18.19 -5.75
CA PHE A 28 14.46 17.55 -6.90
C PHE A 28 13.76 16.28 -6.44
N GLY A 29 12.44 16.30 -6.32
CA GLY A 29 11.66 15.14 -5.89
C GLY A 29 10.18 15.40 -5.97
N VAL A 30 9.37 14.46 -5.48
CA VAL A 30 7.91 14.57 -5.49
C VAL A 30 7.46 15.90 -4.88
N ALA A 31 8.12 16.34 -3.79
CA ALA A 31 7.85 17.59 -3.09
C ALA A 31 7.91 18.84 -3.98
N LEU A 32 8.83 18.86 -4.95
CA LEU A 32 9.07 20.00 -5.83
C LEU A 32 7.89 20.23 -6.78
N PHE A 33 7.24 19.15 -7.20
CA PHE A 33 6.20 19.17 -8.23
C PHE A 33 4.79 19.13 -7.62
N GLU A 34 4.63 18.33 -6.58
CA GLU A 34 3.39 18.23 -5.81
C GLU A 34 3.71 18.26 -4.32
N PRO A 35 3.89 19.46 -3.73
CA PRO A 35 4.12 19.57 -2.30
C PRO A 35 2.94 18.94 -1.54
N LYS A 36 3.24 18.18 -0.50
CA LYS A 36 2.23 17.70 0.46
C LYS A 36 2.25 18.64 1.64
N ASP A 37 1.08 19.16 2.00
CA ASP A 37 0.93 19.81 3.28
C ASP A 37 0.86 18.74 4.38
N PHE A 38 1.90 18.69 5.21
CA PHE A 38 1.99 17.78 6.34
C PHE A 38 1.39 18.36 7.63
N SER A 39 0.85 19.59 7.58
CA SER A 39 0.21 20.22 8.74
C SER A 39 -1.00 19.38 9.22
N GLY A 40 -1.07 19.10 10.51
CA GLY A 40 -2.18 18.34 11.10
C GLY A 40 -2.35 16.90 10.59
N LEU A 41 -1.31 16.27 10.04
CA LEU A 41 -1.34 14.82 9.77
C LEU A 41 -1.11 14.02 11.05
N GLY A 42 -1.82 12.90 11.16
CA GLY A 42 -1.63 11.91 12.21
C GLY A 42 -0.19 11.41 12.24
N ARG A 43 0.46 11.53 13.39
CA ARG A 43 1.81 11.00 13.60
C ARG A 43 1.69 9.54 14.00
N ILE A 44 1.95 8.64 13.07
CA ILE A 44 1.98 7.20 13.36
C ILE A 44 2.97 6.88 14.48
N ASP A 45 4.06 7.64 14.63
CA ASP A 45 4.98 7.54 15.77
C ASP A 45 4.33 7.86 17.13
N GLN A 46 3.28 8.69 17.14
CA GLN A 46 2.48 8.97 18.33
C GLN A 46 1.47 7.85 18.58
N ALA A 47 0.81 7.36 17.53
CA ALA A 47 -0.11 6.21 17.61
C ALA A 47 0.59 4.92 18.06
N ALA A 48 1.85 4.71 17.64
CA ALA A 48 2.70 3.61 18.08
C ALA A 48 3.04 3.73 19.58
N ARG A 49 3.26 4.95 20.07
CA ARG A 49 3.53 5.23 21.49
C ARG A 49 2.33 5.01 22.40
N THR A 50 1.11 5.24 21.92
CA THR A 50 -0.11 5.01 22.71
C THR A 50 -0.59 3.55 22.68
N GLY A 51 -0.04 2.73 21.78
CA GLY A 51 -0.52 1.35 21.56
C GLY A 51 -1.86 1.27 20.83
N ALA A 52 -2.41 2.40 20.34
CA ALA A 52 -3.72 2.43 19.70
C ALA A 52 -3.79 1.53 18.45
N LEU A 53 -2.72 1.50 17.65
CA LEU A 53 -2.63 0.62 16.48
C LEU A 53 -2.58 -0.85 16.87
N GLN A 54 -1.87 -1.19 17.95
CA GLN A 54 -1.82 -2.57 18.45
C GLN A 54 -3.18 -3.03 18.97
N GLN A 55 -3.88 -2.18 19.72
CA GLN A 55 -5.25 -2.47 20.19
C GLN A 55 -6.23 -2.62 19.03
N LEU A 56 -6.13 -1.77 17.99
CA LEU A 56 -6.94 -1.91 16.78
C LEU A 56 -6.67 -3.26 16.10
N HIS A 57 -5.40 -3.63 15.96
CA HIS A 57 -5.00 -4.91 15.37
C HIS A 57 -5.59 -6.09 16.15
N GLU A 58 -5.42 -6.12 17.47
CA GLU A 58 -5.97 -7.17 18.34
C GLU A 58 -7.48 -7.27 18.24
N ARG A 59 -8.20 -6.14 18.31
CA ARG A 59 -9.68 -6.12 18.21
C ARG A 59 -10.19 -6.67 16.88
N VAL A 60 -9.54 -6.30 15.77
CA VAL A 60 -9.92 -6.85 14.45
C VAL A 60 -9.66 -8.36 14.41
N LEU A 61 -8.52 -8.82 14.93
CA LEU A 61 -8.22 -10.25 14.98
C LEU A 61 -9.17 -11.03 15.90
N GLU A 62 -9.58 -10.48 17.04
CA GLU A 62 -10.58 -11.08 17.93
C GLU A 62 -11.91 -11.33 17.20
N GLN A 63 -12.33 -10.37 16.37
CA GLN A 63 -13.55 -10.51 15.54
C GLN A 63 -13.35 -11.38 14.29
N THR A 64 -12.11 -11.70 13.94
CA THR A 64 -11.81 -12.50 12.76
C THR A 64 -12.13 -13.98 13.03
N PRO A 65 -13.09 -14.58 12.29
CA PRO A 65 -13.40 -15.99 12.42
C PRO A 65 -12.22 -16.84 11.97
N SER A 66 -12.13 -18.05 12.51
CA SER A 66 -11.05 -18.99 12.20
C SER A 66 -11.54 -20.08 11.26
N ASN A 67 -10.71 -20.49 10.30
CA ASN A 67 -10.92 -21.66 9.45
C ASN A 67 -12.25 -21.61 8.67
N LEU A 68 -12.56 -20.48 8.05
CA LEU A 68 -13.78 -20.36 7.26
C LEU A 68 -13.64 -21.10 5.92
N PRO A 69 -14.71 -21.74 5.43
CA PRO A 69 -14.79 -22.17 4.03
C PRO A 69 -14.58 -20.98 3.09
N VAL A 70 -13.84 -21.18 1.99
CA VAL A 70 -13.49 -20.11 1.02
C VAL A 70 -14.73 -19.37 0.50
N LEU A 71 -15.86 -20.07 0.33
CA LEU A 71 -17.12 -19.50 -0.13
C LEU A 71 -17.72 -18.48 0.85
N GLU A 72 -17.35 -18.53 2.13
CA GLU A 72 -17.85 -17.64 3.18
C GLU A 72 -16.94 -16.42 3.41
N TRP A 73 -15.78 -16.36 2.76
CA TRP A 73 -14.77 -15.32 3.02
C TRP A 73 -15.25 -13.91 2.65
N LEU A 74 -15.92 -13.74 1.51
CA LEU A 74 -16.37 -12.41 1.07
C LEU A 74 -17.35 -11.78 2.06
N GLU A 75 -18.29 -12.55 2.58
CA GLU A 75 -19.23 -12.10 3.61
C GLU A 75 -18.52 -11.78 4.93
N ALA A 76 -17.53 -12.60 5.32
CA ALA A 76 -16.71 -12.33 6.49
C ALA A 76 -15.88 -11.05 6.35
N ILE A 77 -15.32 -10.80 5.16
CA ILE A 77 -14.52 -9.59 4.85
C ILE A 77 -15.38 -8.32 4.92
N GLU A 78 -16.63 -8.35 4.44
CA GLU A 78 -17.55 -7.22 4.56
C GLU A 78 -17.79 -6.86 6.03
N ARG A 79 -18.09 -7.86 6.88
CA ARG A 79 -18.24 -7.64 8.33
C ARG A 79 -16.95 -7.11 8.98
N LEU A 80 -15.80 -7.69 8.62
CA LEU A 80 -14.51 -7.26 9.17
C LEU A 80 -14.14 -5.85 8.76
N THR A 81 -14.50 -5.43 7.54
CA THR A 81 -14.33 -4.06 7.07
C THR A 81 -15.12 -3.08 7.95
N TYR A 82 -16.36 -3.41 8.28
CA TYR A 82 -17.18 -2.62 9.20
C TYR A 82 -16.55 -2.53 10.61
N PHE A 83 -16.09 -3.65 11.16
CA PHE A 83 -15.41 -3.67 12.46
C PHE A 83 -14.10 -2.88 12.45
N PHE A 84 -13.31 -3.00 11.38
CA PHE A 84 -12.08 -2.24 11.20
C PHE A 84 -12.36 -0.74 11.14
N GLU A 85 -13.35 -0.30 10.35
CA GLU A 85 -13.73 1.11 10.29
C GLU A 85 -14.17 1.64 11.65
N ALA A 86 -15.08 0.94 12.33
CA ALA A 86 -15.57 1.34 13.65
C ALA A 86 -14.43 1.41 14.67
N GLY A 87 -13.54 0.41 14.67
CA GLY A 87 -12.35 0.38 15.53
C GLY A 87 -11.38 1.52 15.22
N LEU A 88 -11.12 1.78 13.95
CA LEU A 88 -10.22 2.85 13.50
C LEU A 88 -10.76 4.22 13.91
N ARG A 89 -12.06 4.47 13.71
CA ARG A 89 -12.73 5.71 14.13
C ARG A 89 -12.67 5.90 15.65
N ALA A 90 -12.91 4.85 16.42
CA ALA A 90 -12.83 4.89 17.88
C ALA A 90 -11.39 5.18 18.37
N ALA A 91 -10.38 4.62 17.70
CA ALA A 91 -8.98 4.87 18.01
C ALA A 91 -8.45 6.20 17.43
N ASN A 92 -9.21 6.86 16.55
CA ASN A 92 -8.68 7.96 15.74
C ASN A 92 -8.27 9.20 16.55
N ALA A 93 -8.87 9.43 17.72
CA ALA A 93 -8.43 10.51 18.62
C ALA A 93 -6.95 10.37 19.04
N GLN A 94 -6.40 9.15 19.02
CA GLN A 94 -5.00 8.86 19.33
C GLN A 94 -4.12 8.74 18.09
N ILE A 95 -4.70 8.39 16.93
CA ILE A 95 -3.97 8.18 15.67
C ILE A 95 -3.85 9.48 14.88
N GLY A 96 -4.91 10.30 14.86
CA GLY A 96 -4.94 11.62 14.23
C GLY A 96 -5.14 11.59 12.71
N LEU A 97 -5.83 10.59 12.16
CA LEU A 97 -6.14 10.54 10.72
C LEU A 97 -7.26 11.54 10.36
N ARG A 98 -7.17 12.11 9.16
CA ARG A 98 -8.28 12.86 8.55
C ARG A 98 -9.34 11.88 8.04
N GLU A 99 -10.58 12.34 7.87
CA GLU A 99 -11.68 11.51 7.36
C GLU A 99 -11.38 10.83 6.03
N ALA A 100 -10.72 11.53 5.10
CA ALA A 100 -10.30 10.94 3.83
C ALA A 100 -9.27 9.81 4.03
N GLU A 101 -8.37 9.92 5.01
CA GLU A 101 -7.36 8.90 5.31
C GLU A 101 -7.96 7.66 5.97
N ILE A 102 -8.99 7.84 6.82
CA ILE A 102 -9.80 6.73 7.33
C ILE A 102 -10.46 6.01 6.16
N GLY A 103 -11.11 6.75 5.25
CA GLY A 103 -11.73 6.18 4.05
C GLY A 103 -10.73 5.36 3.22
N PHE A 104 -9.54 5.91 2.96
CA PHE A 104 -8.49 5.18 2.23
C PHE A 104 -8.02 3.92 2.95
N ALA A 105 -7.84 3.97 4.27
CA ALA A 105 -7.43 2.81 5.05
C ALA A 105 -8.49 1.69 5.00
N VAL A 106 -9.77 2.05 5.16
CA VAL A 106 -10.91 1.12 5.14
C VAL A 106 -11.07 0.48 3.77
N SER A 107 -11.03 1.28 2.68
CA SER A 107 -11.06 0.73 1.32
C SER A 107 -9.86 -0.16 1.04
N GLY A 108 -8.65 0.25 1.44
CA GLY A 108 -7.44 -0.56 1.27
C GLY A 108 -7.52 -1.91 2.00
N PHE A 109 -8.10 -1.94 3.21
CA PHE A 109 -8.36 -3.16 3.96
C PHE A 109 -9.31 -4.10 3.21
N ALA A 110 -10.46 -3.57 2.77
CA ALA A 110 -11.49 -4.33 2.07
C ALA A 110 -10.99 -4.87 0.72
N ASP A 111 -10.34 -4.02 -0.08
CA ASP A 111 -9.93 -4.34 -1.44
C ASP A 111 -8.84 -5.42 -1.47
N ALA A 112 -7.83 -5.32 -0.60
CA ALA A 112 -6.74 -6.28 -0.56
C ALA A 112 -7.21 -7.65 -0.06
N LEU A 113 -8.06 -7.70 0.97
CA LEU A 113 -8.64 -8.96 1.45
C LEU A 113 -9.61 -9.56 0.42
N SER A 114 -10.39 -8.73 -0.27
CA SER A 114 -11.27 -9.20 -1.35
C SER A 114 -10.47 -9.77 -2.51
N ALA A 115 -9.37 -9.12 -2.90
CA ALA A 115 -8.46 -9.64 -3.93
C ALA A 115 -7.92 -11.03 -3.54
N TYR A 116 -7.57 -11.22 -2.27
CA TYR A 116 -7.17 -12.52 -1.74
C TYR A 116 -8.30 -13.56 -1.80
N ALA A 117 -9.51 -13.22 -1.37
CA ALA A 117 -10.66 -14.12 -1.41
C ALA A 117 -11.01 -14.56 -2.83
N TYR A 118 -11.01 -13.64 -3.81
CA TYR A 118 -11.24 -13.99 -5.21
C TYR A 118 -10.14 -14.90 -5.78
N ALA A 119 -8.87 -14.66 -5.41
CA ALA A 119 -7.77 -15.53 -5.84
C ALA A 119 -7.89 -16.93 -5.23
N ALA A 120 -8.27 -17.03 -3.95
CA ALA A 120 -8.52 -18.30 -3.26
C ALA A 120 -9.71 -19.06 -3.86
N LEU A 121 -10.81 -18.37 -4.19
CA LEU A 121 -11.98 -18.96 -4.83
C LEU A 121 -11.64 -19.54 -6.21
N ARG A 122 -10.85 -18.80 -6.99
CA ARG A 122 -10.36 -19.25 -8.29
C ARG A 122 -9.49 -20.50 -8.15
N ALA A 123 -8.50 -20.46 -7.25
CA ALA A 123 -7.63 -21.61 -6.99
C ALA A 123 -8.43 -22.85 -6.58
N THR A 124 -9.41 -22.69 -5.70
CA THR A 124 -10.30 -23.78 -5.27
C THR A 124 -11.11 -24.36 -6.45
N THR A 125 -11.64 -23.49 -7.31
CA THR A 125 -12.43 -23.90 -8.50
C THR A 125 -11.57 -24.65 -9.52
N GLU A 126 -10.31 -24.23 -9.66
CA GLU A 126 -9.32 -24.81 -10.59
C GLU A 126 -8.53 -25.98 -9.98
N GLN A 127 -8.84 -26.40 -8.75
CA GLN A 127 -8.12 -27.45 -8.00
C GLN A 127 -6.61 -27.15 -7.82
N HIS A 128 -6.27 -25.87 -7.70
CA HIS A 128 -4.93 -25.39 -7.38
C HIS A 128 -4.76 -25.12 -5.87
N PRO A 129 -3.51 -25.13 -5.36
CA PRO A 129 -3.23 -24.69 -3.99
C PRO A 129 -3.70 -23.25 -3.75
N LEU A 130 -4.13 -22.95 -2.51
CA LEU A 130 -4.46 -21.59 -2.13
C LEU A 130 -3.24 -20.67 -2.31
N PRO A 131 -3.40 -19.47 -2.90
CA PRO A 131 -2.30 -18.54 -3.06
C PRO A 131 -1.83 -18.05 -1.68
N ARG A 132 -0.57 -17.64 -1.59
CA ARG A 132 -0.08 -16.93 -0.40
C ARG A 132 -0.64 -15.52 -0.40
N PHE A 133 -1.12 -15.04 0.76
CA PHE A 133 -1.60 -13.67 0.88
C PHE A 133 -0.53 -12.64 0.50
N SER A 134 0.74 -12.90 0.86
CA SER A 134 1.87 -12.01 0.51
C SER A 134 1.95 -11.71 -0.98
N ASP A 135 1.70 -12.72 -1.82
CA ASP A 135 1.89 -12.63 -3.26
C ASP A 135 0.73 -11.83 -3.88
N ILE A 136 -0.50 -12.09 -3.41
CA ILE A 136 -1.68 -11.34 -3.81
C ILE A 136 -1.61 -9.89 -3.36
N TYR A 137 -1.15 -9.63 -2.13
CA TYR A 137 -0.97 -8.28 -1.61
C TYR A 137 0.06 -7.50 -2.43
N SER A 138 1.20 -8.09 -2.77
CA SER A 138 2.20 -7.48 -3.64
C SER A 138 1.66 -7.19 -5.03
N GLN A 139 0.91 -8.12 -5.62
CA GLN A 139 0.27 -7.92 -6.93
C GLN A 139 -0.79 -6.80 -6.88
N TRP A 140 -1.61 -6.77 -5.83
CA TRP A 140 -2.61 -5.71 -5.62
C TRP A 140 -1.95 -4.34 -5.50
N CYS A 141 -0.88 -4.22 -4.70
CA CYS A 141 -0.10 -2.99 -4.59
C CYS A 141 0.46 -2.56 -5.96
N ALA A 142 1.05 -3.49 -6.72
CA ALA A 142 1.59 -3.21 -8.05
C ALA A 142 0.50 -2.78 -9.05
N ASN A 143 -0.71 -3.31 -8.95
CA ASN A 143 -1.84 -2.98 -9.82
C ASN A 143 -2.54 -1.67 -9.42
N SER A 144 -2.30 -1.17 -8.20
CA SER A 144 -2.79 0.12 -7.73
C SER A 144 -2.05 1.32 -8.32
N VAL A 145 -0.98 1.06 -9.11
CA VAL A 145 -0.11 2.10 -9.64
C VAL A 145 -0.86 3.01 -10.60
N ARG A 146 -0.77 4.33 -10.38
CA ARG A 146 -1.35 5.36 -11.24
C ARG A 146 -0.31 6.44 -11.50
N LEU A 147 -0.35 7.04 -12.68
CA LEU A 147 0.44 8.21 -13.02
C LEU A 147 -0.43 9.46 -12.90
N SER A 148 0.15 10.55 -12.39
CA SER A 148 -0.49 11.87 -12.43
C SER A 148 -0.83 12.22 -13.88
N GLN A 149 -2.04 12.74 -14.11
CA GLN A 149 -2.40 13.30 -15.41
C GLN A 149 -1.62 14.60 -15.68
N THR A 150 -1.21 15.29 -14.62
CA THR A 150 -0.38 16.49 -14.71
C THR A 150 1.04 16.11 -15.12
N ARG A 151 1.53 16.75 -16.18
CA ARG A 151 2.93 16.74 -16.59
C ARG A 151 3.57 18.05 -16.16
N HIS A 152 4.52 17.97 -15.25
CA HIS A 152 5.27 19.11 -14.77
C HIS A 152 6.49 19.32 -15.65
N VAL A 153 6.82 20.58 -15.90
CA VAL A 153 8.01 20.96 -16.66
C VAL A 153 9.15 21.25 -15.69
N TYR A 154 10.32 20.68 -15.94
CA TYR A 154 11.53 20.94 -15.17
C TYR A 154 12.67 21.38 -16.10
N ALA A 155 13.14 22.61 -15.93
CA ALA A 155 14.31 23.10 -16.65
C ALA A 155 15.59 22.60 -15.97
N HIS A 156 16.46 21.95 -16.74
CA HIS A 156 17.75 21.44 -16.29
C HIS A 156 18.83 21.85 -17.29
N GLY A 157 19.55 22.93 -16.98
CA GLY A 157 20.45 23.58 -17.94
C GLY A 157 19.66 24.10 -19.16
N GLU A 158 20.07 23.68 -20.35
CA GLU A 158 19.38 24.01 -21.62
C GLU A 158 18.30 22.98 -21.98
N SER A 159 18.16 21.91 -21.19
CA SER A 159 17.16 20.86 -21.43
C SER A 159 15.87 21.12 -20.67
N VAL A 160 14.77 20.62 -21.24
CA VAL A 160 13.44 20.65 -20.60
C VAL A 160 12.95 19.22 -20.42
N TRP A 161 12.75 18.84 -19.16
CA TRP A 161 12.25 17.52 -18.79
C TRP A 161 10.76 17.58 -18.45
N GLN A 162 10.07 16.46 -18.64
CA GLN A 162 8.70 16.28 -18.22
C GLN A 162 8.65 15.31 -17.05
N VAL A 163 7.94 15.69 -15.99
CA VAL A 163 7.84 14.90 -14.76
C VAL A 163 6.38 14.58 -14.47
N GLN A 164 6.09 13.31 -14.19
CA GLN A 164 4.78 12.86 -13.69
C GLN A 164 4.98 12.16 -12.34
N ILE A 165 4.05 12.39 -11.42
CA ILE A 165 4.06 11.70 -10.13
C ILE A 165 3.52 10.28 -10.27
N VAL A 166 4.16 9.33 -9.60
CA VAL A 166 3.71 7.95 -9.48
C VAL A 166 2.99 7.79 -8.14
N TYR A 167 1.77 7.28 -8.18
CA TYR A 167 0.97 6.93 -7.01
C TYR A 167 0.78 5.43 -6.93
N THR A 168 0.61 4.94 -5.71
CA THR A 168 0.03 3.64 -5.37
C THR A 168 -1.18 3.87 -4.48
N VAL A 169 -1.82 2.79 -4.02
CA VAL A 169 -2.84 2.82 -2.97
C VAL A 169 -2.37 3.50 -1.67
N TYR A 170 -1.06 3.52 -1.42
CA TYR A 170 -0.47 4.17 -0.25
C TYR A 170 -0.02 5.61 -0.52
N GLY A 171 -0.33 6.17 -1.70
CA GLY A 171 -0.03 7.55 -2.06
C GLY A 171 1.18 7.67 -2.97
N ARG A 172 1.89 8.80 -2.89
CA ARG A 172 2.99 9.15 -3.80
C ARG A 172 4.22 8.31 -3.49
N VAL A 173 4.80 7.67 -4.49
CA VAL A 173 5.95 6.76 -4.31
C VAL A 173 7.16 7.11 -5.18
N GLY A 174 7.01 8.02 -6.13
CA GLY A 174 8.08 8.34 -7.05
C GLY A 174 7.68 9.21 -8.23
N LEU A 175 8.55 9.20 -9.23
CA LEU A 175 8.47 10.02 -10.44
C LEU A 175 8.67 9.16 -11.68
N VAL A 176 7.99 9.54 -12.75
CA VAL A 176 8.41 9.26 -14.13
C VAL A 176 9.05 10.54 -14.65
N VAL A 177 10.32 10.48 -15.02
CA VAL A 177 11.08 11.61 -15.58
C VAL A 177 11.37 11.30 -17.04
N GLN A 178 10.77 12.05 -17.94
CA GLN A 178 11.06 12.01 -19.36
C GLN A 178 12.09 13.09 -19.70
N THR A 179 13.27 12.65 -20.10
CA THR A 179 14.32 13.50 -20.69
C THR A 179 14.23 13.44 -22.22
N ASP A 180 15.13 14.14 -22.89
CA ASP A 180 15.37 14.04 -24.33
C ASP A 180 15.89 12.65 -24.74
N GLN A 181 16.63 11.98 -23.86
CA GLN A 181 17.28 10.70 -24.14
C GLN A 181 16.45 9.49 -23.73
N ALA A 182 15.75 9.57 -22.59
CA ALA A 182 15.14 8.40 -21.99
C ALA A 182 13.98 8.74 -21.05
N ARG A 183 13.23 7.69 -20.70
CA ARG A 183 12.22 7.70 -19.65
C ARG A 183 12.77 6.98 -18.43
N HIS A 184 12.85 7.68 -17.31
CA HIS A 184 13.38 7.18 -16.05
C HIS A 184 12.25 6.98 -15.04
N TYR A 185 12.38 5.94 -14.23
CA TYR A 185 11.47 5.62 -13.14
C TYR A 185 12.22 5.77 -11.82
N VAL A 186 11.79 6.71 -10.98
CA VAL A 186 12.58 7.18 -9.84
C VAL A 186 11.76 6.99 -8.56
N ALA A 187 12.29 6.25 -7.59
CA ALA A 187 11.65 6.01 -6.30
C ALA A 187 11.99 7.14 -5.31
N ASP A 188 10.97 7.77 -4.75
CA ASP A 188 11.11 8.82 -3.74
C ASP A 188 10.54 8.35 -2.40
N GLY A 189 11.42 7.78 -1.57
CA GLY A 189 11.05 7.18 -0.28
C GLY A 189 10.61 8.18 0.80
N GLN A 190 10.72 9.49 0.56
CA GLN A 190 10.27 10.50 1.53
C GLN A 190 8.74 10.47 1.75
N TYR A 191 8.00 9.90 0.80
CA TYR A 191 6.54 9.87 0.81
C TYR A 191 5.94 8.49 1.09
N THR A 192 6.78 7.51 1.45
CA THR A 192 6.29 6.18 1.86
C THR A 192 5.29 6.32 3.00
N CYS A 193 4.11 5.74 2.84
CA CYS A 193 3.07 5.78 3.85
C CYS A 193 3.50 4.95 5.07
N PRO A 194 3.63 5.54 6.27
CA PRO A 194 4.03 4.76 7.44
C PRO A 194 2.97 3.72 7.85
N ALA A 195 1.72 3.86 7.39
CA ALA A 195 0.64 2.91 7.65
C ALA A 195 0.75 1.62 6.83
N GLU A 196 1.52 1.61 5.74
CA GLU A 196 1.64 0.46 4.84
C GLU A 196 2.06 -0.81 5.61
N GLY A 197 3.10 -0.70 6.44
CA GLY A 197 3.59 -1.83 7.23
C GLY A 197 2.58 -2.33 8.28
N PHE A 198 1.80 -1.42 8.88
CA PHE A 198 0.73 -1.79 9.80
C PHE A 198 -0.39 -2.54 9.07
N MET A 199 -0.90 -1.96 7.98
CA MET A 199 -1.99 -2.50 7.18
C MET A 199 -1.62 -3.88 6.65
N ARG A 200 -0.42 -4.03 6.10
CA ARG A 200 0.09 -5.31 5.61
C ARG A 200 0.06 -6.39 6.68
N ARG A 201 0.64 -6.13 7.87
CA ARG A 201 0.68 -7.12 8.97
C ARG A 201 -0.71 -7.49 9.46
N LEU A 202 -1.60 -6.50 9.60
CA LEU A 202 -2.98 -6.75 10.00
C LEU A 202 -3.69 -7.67 8.99
N MET A 203 -3.62 -7.36 7.71
CA MET A 203 -4.29 -8.16 6.68
C MET A 203 -3.66 -9.53 6.50
N GLU A 204 -2.33 -9.66 6.63
CA GLU A 204 -1.64 -10.96 6.67
C GLU A 204 -2.17 -11.82 7.83
N ALA A 205 -2.35 -11.24 9.02
CA ALA A 205 -2.86 -11.95 10.17
C ALA A 205 -4.35 -12.33 10.03
N VAL A 206 -5.17 -11.45 9.45
CA VAL A 206 -6.57 -11.75 9.11
C VAL A 206 -6.63 -12.89 8.11
N ALA A 207 -5.88 -12.79 7.01
CA ALA A 207 -5.82 -13.81 5.96
C ALA A 207 -5.38 -15.17 6.52
N ALA A 208 -4.35 -15.19 7.38
CA ALA A 208 -3.89 -16.42 8.04
C ALA A 208 -4.96 -17.05 8.94
N LYS A 209 -5.71 -16.22 9.69
CA LYS A 209 -6.75 -16.69 10.60
C LYS A 209 -7.98 -17.23 9.85
N ILE A 210 -8.42 -16.57 8.79
CA ILE A 210 -9.56 -17.06 7.98
C ILE A 210 -9.20 -18.32 7.18
N SER A 211 -7.94 -18.44 6.72
CA SER A 211 -7.52 -19.46 5.76
C SER A 211 -7.04 -20.78 6.35
N THR A 212 -6.92 -20.90 7.68
CA THR A 212 -6.16 -22.01 8.27
C THR A 212 -6.83 -23.38 8.06
N THR A 213 -6.39 -24.03 7.00
CA THR A 213 -5.81 -25.38 7.08
C THR A 213 -4.49 -25.23 7.86
N GLN A 214 -4.26 -26.01 8.93
CA GLN A 214 -3.07 -25.89 9.78
C GLN A 214 -1.75 -25.94 8.98
N PRO A 215 -0.66 -25.27 9.43
CA PRO A 215 0.67 -25.65 8.99
C PRO A 215 0.92 -27.11 9.38
N GLU A 216 1.42 -27.90 8.42
CA GLU A 216 1.89 -29.26 8.68
C GLU A 216 2.71 -29.28 9.97
N SER A 217 2.29 -30.12 10.90
CA SER A 217 3.09 -30.47 12.06
C SER A 217 4.44 -30.96 11.52
N ALA A 218 5.50 -30.26 11.91
CA ALA A 218 6.86 -30.72 11.70
C ALA A 218 6.95 -32.17 12.22
N SER A 219 7.24 -33.08 11.31
CA SER A 219 7.55 -34.46 11.60
C SER A 219 8.70 -34.51 12.60
N ALA A 220 8.42 -35.15 13.74
CA ALA A 220 9.41 -35.60 14.71
C ALA A 220 10.18 -36.82 14.16
#